data_AF-A0A951QGP9-F1
#
_entry.id   AF-A0A951QGP9-F1
#
_cell.length_a   1.000
_cell.length_b   1.000
_cell.length_c   1.000
_cell.angle_alpha   90.00
_cell.angle_beta   90.00
_cell.angle_gamma   90.00
#
_symmetry.space_group_name_H-M   'P 1'
#
loop_
_entity.id
_entity.type
_entity.pdbx_description
1 polymer ?
#
loop_
_entity_poly.entity_id
_entity_poly.type
_entity_poly.pdbx_seq_one_letter_code
_entity_poly.pdbx_strand_id
1 'polypeptide(L)'
;MKQKRNQEVWAIAHEEKVSDWTEAIERRLQSAPDERVSFTELCRHLSMPWVEVWLGLLLGGFELGQRGEFYQAAIWVRCPKL
;
A
#
# COMPACT_ATOMS: atom_id res chain seq x y z
N MET A 1 9.77 -5.72 34.11
CA MET A 1 8.70 -6.34 33.28
C MET A 1 7.66 -5.36 32.70
N LYS A 2 7.80 -4.02 32.81
CA LYS A 2 6.78 -3.07 32.27
C LYS A 2 7.00 -2.64 30.81
N GLN A 3 8.21 -2.74 30.26
CA GLN A 3 8.54 -2.23 28.91
C GLN A 3 8.02 -3.09 27.74
N LYS A 4 7.90 -4.41 27.92
CA LYS A 4 7.54 -5.38 26.85
C LYS A 4 6.11 -5.21 26.34
N ARG A 5 5.15 -5.01 27.26
CA ARG A 5 3.72 -4.87 26.93
C ARG A 5 3.41 -3.66 26.04
N ASN A 6 4.13 -2.56 26.21
CA ASN A 6 3.90 -1.39 25.37
C ASN A 6 4.35 -1.67 23.93
N GLN A 7 5.51 -2.30 23.74
CA GLN A 7 6.01 -2.63 22.39
C GLN A 7 5.08 -3.61 21.66
N GLU A 8 4.51 -4.58 22.37
CA GLU A 8 3.51 -5.51 21.82
C GLU A 8 2.24 -4.77 21.37
N VAL A 9 1.72 -3.85 22.19
CA VAL A 9 0.57 -3.02 21.83
C VAL A 9 0.87 -2.10 20.64
N TRP A 10 2.07 -1.51 20.58
CA TRP A 10 2.51 -0.68 19.45
C TRP A 10 2.68 -1.49 18.16
N ALA A 11 3.22 -2.70 18.24
CA ALA A 11 3.36 -3.59 17.09
C ALA A 11 1.99 -4.02 16.55
N ILE A 12 1.06 -4.41 17.43
CA ILE A 12 -0.31 -4.76 17.06
C ILE A 12 -1.02 -3.57 16.40
N ALA A 13 -0.91 -2.36 16.97
CA ALA A 13 -1.51 -1.16 16.38
C ALA A 13 -0.86 -0.76 15.04
N HIS A 14 0.41 -1.12 14.83
CA HIS A 14 1.08 -0.91 13.54
C HIS A 14 0.58 -1.92 12.50
N GLU A 15 0.47 -3.20 12.87
CA GLU A 15 -0.08 -4.26 12.01
C GLU A 15 -1.55 -4.01 11.64
N GLU A 16 -2.38 -3.55 12.59
CA GLU A 16 -3.78 -3.17 12.37
C GLU A 16 -3.89 -2.05 11.32
N LYS A 17 -3.11 -0.98 11.48
CA LYS A 17 -3.09 0.13 10.51
C LYS A 17 -2.60 -0.29 9.13
N VAL A 18 -1.55 -1.13 9.07
CA VAL A 18 -1.06 -1.67 7.79
C VAL A 18 -2.16 -2.47 7.11
N SER A 19 -2.91 -3.28 7.86
CA SER A 19 -4.03 -4.09 7.35
C SER A 19 -5.14 -3.21 6.75
N ASP A 20 -5.53 -2.13 7.44
CA ASP A 20 -6.51 -1.16 6.94
C ASP A 20 -6.05 -0.50 5.62
N TRP A 21 -4.77 -0.12 5.54
CA TRP A 21 -4.20 0.48 4.34
C TRP A 21 -4.20 -0.50 3.17
N THR A 22 -3.78 -1.74 3.40
CA THR A 22 -3.75 -2.78 2.37
C THR A 22 -5.15 -3.11 1.88
N GLU A 23 -6.13 -3.21 2.76
CA GLU A 23 -7.52 -3.49 2.38
C GLU A 23 -8.13 -2.36 1.53
N ALA A 24 -7.85 -1.10 1.90
CA ALA A 24 -8.28 0.05 1.12
C ALA A 24 -7.67 0.06 -0.29
N ILE A 25 -6.38 -0.27 -0.41
CA ILE A 25 -5.69 -0.38 -1.69
C ILE A 25 -6.25 -1.54 -2.53
N GLU A 26 -6.40 -2.74 -1.95
CA GLU A 26 -6.96 -3.91 -2.63
C GLU A 26 -8.36 -3.62 -3.19
N ARG A 27 -9.25 -3.08 -2.35
CA ARG A 27 -10.60 -2.70 -2.76
C ARG A 27 -10.58 -1.71 -3.93
N ARG A 28 -9.64 -0.76 -3.96
CA ARG A 28 -9.49 0.15 -5.09
C ARG A 28 -9.02 -0.60 -6.35
N LEU A 29 -8.08 -1.52 -6.24
CA LEU A 29 -7.56 -2.28 -7.40
C LEU A 29 -8.55 -3.32 -7.93
N GLN A 30 -9.37 -3.94 -7.06
CA GLN A 30 -10.42 -4.90 -7.45
C GLN A 30 -11.51 -4.28 -8.33
N SER A 31 -11.73 -2.96 -8.25
CA SER A 31 -12.67 -2.26 -9.15
C SER A 31 -12.22 -2.24 -10.62
N ALA A 32 -10.95 -2.56 -10.92
CA ALA A 32 -10.39 -2.68 -12.26
C ALA A 32 -9.24 -3.72 -12.30
N PRO A 33 -9.54 -5.04 -12.26
CA PRO A 33 -8.56 -6.10 -11.99
C PRO A 33 -7.42 -6.20 -13.01
N ASP A 34 -7.68 -5.89 -14.28
CA ASP A 34 -6.71 -5.99 -15.38
C ASP A 34 -5.94 -4.67 -15.62
N GLU A 35 -6.32 -3.59 -14.93
CA GLU A 35 -5.73 -2.28 -15.13
C GLU A 35 -4.58 -2.04 -14.15
N ARG A 36 -3.41 -1.69 -14.69
CA ARG A 36 -2.32 -1.18 -13.86
C ARG A 36 -2.68 0.23 -13.45
N VAL A 37 -2.71 0.50 -12.15
CA VAL A 37 -2.97 1.85 -11.62
C VAL A 37 -1.63 2.48 -11.25
N SER A 38 -1.42 3.74 -11.64
CA SER A 38 -0.22 4.47 -11.23
C SER A 38 -0.28 4.82 -9.73
N PHE A 39 0.86 4.85 -9.05
CA PHE A 39 0.92 5.22 -7.63
C PHE A 39 0.30 6.59 -7.36
N THR A 40 0.55 7.57 -8.24
CA THR A 40 -0.02 8.92 -8.12
C THR A 40 -1.54 8.91 -8.24
N GLU A 41 -2.10 8.10 -9.13
CA GLU A 41 -3.55 7.93 -9.25
C GLU A 41 -4.15 7.22 -8.04
N LEU A 42 -3.46 6.22 -7.50
CA LEU A 42 -3.85 5.53 -6.28
C LEU A 42 -3.92 6.51 -5.09
N CYS A 43 -2.89 7.33 -4.90
CA CYS A 43 -2.85 8.39 -3.88
C CYS A 43 -3.90 9.48 -4.08
N ARG A 44 -4.36 9.72 -5.32
CA ARG A 44 -5.44 10.68 -5.59
C ARG A 44 -6.82 10.13 -5.23
N HIS A 45 -7.00 8.81 -5.33
CA HIS A 45 -8.28 8.15 -5.05
C HIS A 45 -8.43 7.73 -3.59
N LEU A 46 -7.35 7.25 -2.99
CA LEU A 46 -7.33 6.92 -1.58
C LEU A 46 -7.13 8.25 -0.84
N SER A 47 -8.14 8.68 -0.09
CA SER A 47 -8.07 9.87 0.78
C SER A 47 -7.16 9.62 1.99
N MET A 48 -5.93 9.19 1.72
CA MET A 48 -4.92 8.71 2.65
C MET A 48 -3.61 9.47 2.41
N PRO A 49 -2.79 9.69 3.44
CA PRO A 49 -1.43 10.19 3.28
C PRO A 49 -0.62 9.31 2.33
N TRP A 50 0.19 9.92 1.47
CA TRP A 50 0.99 9.20 0.48
C TRP A 50 1.94 8.17 1.12
N VAL A 51 2.44 8.46 2.32
CA VAL A 51 3.29 7.54 3.08
C VAL A 51 2.53 6.28 3.51
N GLU A 52 1.25 6.39 3.88
CA GLU A 52 0.43 5.25 4.27
C GLU A 52 0.10 4.38 3.06
N VAL A 53 -0.22 5.01 1.92
CA VAL A 53 -0.40 4.29 0.65
C VAL A 53 0.90 3.57 0.26
N TRP A 54 2.04 4.25 0.36
CA TRP A 54 3.34 3.65 0.04
C TRP A 54 3.72 2.48 0.96
N LEU A 55 3.49 2.62 2.27
CA LEU A 55 3.74 1.54 3.22
C LEU A 55 2.78 0.37 3.02
N GLY A 56 1.49 0.63 2.78
CA GLY A 56 0.53 -0.41 2.41
C GLY A 56 0.96 -1.17 1.15
N LEU A 57 1.47 -0.47 0.13
CA LEU A 57 1.99 -1.11 -1.08
C LEU A 57 3.21 -2.01 -0.82
N LEU A 58 4.17 -1.55 -0.02
CA LEU A 58 5.40 -2.30 0.28
C LEU A 58 5.16 -3.50 1.20
N LEU A 59 4.18 -3.41 2.10
CA LEU A 59 3.92 -4.43 3.12
C LEU A 59 2.76 -5.36 2.76
N GLY A 60 1.88 -4.96 1.84
CA GLY A 60 0.68 -5.71 1.45
C GLY A 60 0.86 -6.72 0.33
N GLY A 61 2.09 -7.01 -0.10
CA GLY A 61 2.35 -8.03 -1.13
C GLY A 61 1.91 -7.63 -2.55
N PHE A 62 1.65 -6.35 -2.81
CA PHE A 62 1.33 -5.86 -4.15
C PHE A 62 2.51 -5.94 -5.09
N GLU A 63 2.23 -6.10 -6.38
CA GLU A 63 3.29 -6.09 -7.37
C GLU A 63 3.53 -4.67 -7.89
N LEU A 64 4.76 -4.21 -7.71
CA LEU A 64 5.22 -2.89 -8.12
C LEU A 64 6.10 -3.01 -9.37
N GLY A 65 5.83 -2.17 -10.36
CA GLY A 65 6.65 -2.05 -11.55
C GLY A 65 6.95 -0.59 -11.85
N GLN A 66 8.23 -0.24 -11.92
CA GLN A 66 8.64 1.06 -12.43
C GLN A 66 8.67 1.00 -13.96
N ARG A 67 8.05 1.97 -14.63
CA ARG A 67 8.05 2.07 -16.09
C ARG A 67 8.26 3.51 -16.54
N GLY A 68 9.13 3.70 -17.52
CA GLY A 68 9.45 4.99 -18.13
C GLY A 68 10.95 5.30 -18.07
N GLU A 69 11.31 6.49 -18.56
CA GLU A 69 12.69 6.98 -18.58
C GLU A 69 13.16 7.38 -17.17
N PHE A 70 14.48 7.42 -16.94
CA PHE A 70 15.13 7.60 -15.63
C PHE A 70 14.54 8.70 -14.71
N TYR A 71 14.03 9.80 -15.28
CA TYR A 71 13.40 10.91 -14.52
C TYR A 71 11.89 11.06 -14.75
N GLN A 72 11.31 10.22 -15.59
CA GLN A 72 9.87 10.22 -15.93
C GLN A 72 9.19 8.90 -15.56
N ALA A 73 9.91 8.01 -14.88
CA ALA A 73 9.41 6.69 -14.56
C ALA A 73 8.32 6.76 -13.48
N ALA A 74 7.16 6.22 -13.80
CA ALA A 74 6.04 6.08 -12.88
C ALA A 74 6.06 4.70 -12.21
N ILE A 75 5.63 4.65 -10.95
CA ILE A 75 5.37 3.39 -10.27
C ILE A 75 3.97 2.94 -10.62
N TRP A 76 3.86 1.71 -11.12
CA TRP A 76 2.62 1.04 -11.44
C TRP A 76 2.37 -0.08 -10.45
N VAL A 77 1.13 -0.20 -10.02
CA VAL A 77 0.67 -1.18 -9.04
C VAL A 77 -0.31 -2.13 -9.72
N ARG A 78 -0.25 -3.41 -9.37
CA ARG A 78 -1.30 -4.40 -9.63
C ARG A 78 -1.58 -5.22 -8.37
N CYS A 79 -2.79 -5.77 -8.30
CA CYS A 79 -3.14 -6.75 -7.28
C CYS A 79 -2.21 -7.97 -7.44
N PRO A 80 -1.77 -8.60 -6.33
CA PRO A 80 -1.04 -9.86 -6.41
C PRO A 80 -1.89 -10.90 -7.14
N LYS A 81 -1.24 -11.71 -7.99
CA LYS A 81 -1.91 -12.91 -8.52
C LYS A 81 -2.11 -13.90 -7.38
N LEU A 82 -3.37 -14.21 -7.08
CA LEU A 82 -3.76 -15.38 -6.30
C LEU A 82 -3.31 -16.67 -7.03
#